data_AF-A0A7Z0BPP2-F1
#
_entry.id   AF-A0A7Z0BPP2-F1
#
_cell.length_a   1.000
_cell.length_b   1.000
_cell.length_c   1.000
_cell.angle_alpha   90.00
_cell.angle_beta   90.00
_cell.angle_gamma   90.00
#
_symmetry.space_group_name_H-M   'P 1'
#
loop_
_entity.id
_entity.type
_entity.pdbx_description
1 polymer ?
#
loop_
_entity_poly.entity_id
_entity_poly.type
_entity_poly.pdbx_seq_one_letter_code
_entity_poly.pdbx_strand_id
1 'polypeptide(L)' 'MLVQLDLNRNDRDALLRHCQSFQPASGDAWEDARLADALSALIEALEHDDSHRPQYEAT' A
#
# COMPACT_ATOMS: atom_id res chain seq x y z
N MET A 1 -10.11 -9.62 -9.55
CA MET A 1 -8.70 -10.04 -9.74
C MET A 1 -7.93 -9.53 -8.54
N LEU A 2 -7.40 -10.43 -7.70
CA LEU A 2 -6.61 -10.08 -6.52
C LEU A 2 -5.15 -10.23 -6.91
N VAL A 3 -4.40 -9.14 -6.91
CA VAL A 3 -2.94 -9.18 -7.10
C VAL A 3 -2.33 -9.52 -5.73
N GLN A 4 -1.69 -10.68 -5.62
CA GLN A 4 -0.91 -11.04 -4.43
C GLN A 4 0.50 -10.49 -4.58
N LEU A 5 0.87 -9.55 -3.72
CA LEU A 5 2.17 -8.92 -3.68
C LEU A 5 3.02 -9.62 -2.61
N ASP A 6 3.94 -10.49 -3.03
CA ASP A 6 4.96 -11.03 -2.13
C ASP A 6 6.05 -9.96 -1.94
N LEU A 7 5.81 -9.03 -1.02
CA LEU A 7 6.73 -7.95 -0.70
C LEU A 7 7.43 -8.28 0.63
N ASN A 8 8.76 -8.27 0.61
CA ASN A 8 9.56 -8.31 1.83
C ASN A 8 9.30 -7.04 2.67
N ARG A 9 9.62 -7.10 3.96
CA ARG A 9 9.36 -6.00 4.92
C ARG A 9 9.95 -4.66 4.48
N ASN A 10 11.15 -4.70 3.89
CA ASN A 10 11.83 -3.51 3.36
C ASN A 10 11.10 -2.92 2.14
N ASP A 11 10.73 -3.78 1.18
CA ASP A 11 10.01 -3.36 -0.02
C ASP A 11 8.60 -2.84 0.30
N ARG A 12 7.93 -3.41 1.30
CA ARG A 12 6.65 -2.87 1.82
C ARG A 12 6.82 -1.50 2.43
N ASP A 13 7.80 -1.30 3.32
CA ASP A 13 8.04 0.00 3.95
C ASP A 13 8.39 1.06 2.88
N ALA A 14 9.25 0.69 1.92
CA ALA A 14 9.58 1.55 0.79
C ALA A 14 8.35 1.90 -0.06
N LEU A 15 7.49 0.93 -0.37
CA LEU A 15 6.26 1.14 -1.12
C LEU A 15 5.26 1.99 -0.34
N LEU A 16 5.08 1.73 0.94
CA LEU A 16 4.18 2.47 1.83
C LEU A 16 4.61 3.93 1.96
N ARG A 17 5.91 4.19 2.13
CA ARG A 17 6.47 5.56 2.11
C ARG A 17 6.27 6.24 0.77
N HIS A 18 6.43 5.50 -0.32
CA HIS A 18 6.21 6.02 -1.66
C HIS A 18 4.75 6.41 -1.87
N CYS A 19 3.80 5.54 -1.51
CA CYS A 19 2.37 5.82 -1.60
C CYS A 19 1.96 7.04 -0.77
N GLN A 20 2.56 7.26 0.40
CA GLN A 20 2.29 8.44 1.25
C GLN A 20 2.92 9.73 0.73
N SER A 21 4.08 9.66 0.08
CA SER A 21 4.78 10.85 -0.44
C SER A 21 4.38 11.18 -1.88
N PHE A 22 3.77 10.23 -2.60
CA PHE A 22 3.37 10.42 -3.97
C PHE A 22 2.11 11.27 -4.02
N GLN A 23 2.26 12.49 -4.56
CA GLN A 23 1.12 13.35 -4.83
C GLN A 23 0.76 13.20 -6.31
N PRO A 24 -0.44 12.71 -6.64
CA PRO A 24 -0.86 12.59 -8.02
C PRO A 24 -0.96 14.01 -8.61
N ALA A 25 -0.35 14.17 -9.79
CA ALA A 25 -0.28 15.43 -10.52
C ALA A 25 -0.54 15.17 -12.01
N SER A 26 -1.57 14.37 -12.30
CA SER A 26 -1.94 14.02 -13.68
C SER A 26 -2.48 15.24 -14.45
N GLY A 27 -3.00 16.24 -13.72
CA GLY A 27 -3.61 17.44 -14.29
C GLY A 27 -5.14 17.30 -14.47
N ASP A 28 -5.66 16.12 -14.18
CA ASP A 28 -7.08 15.78 -14.20
C ASP A 28 -7.56 15.45 -12.78
N ALA A 29 -8.32 16.37 -12.19
CA ALA A 29 -8.77 16.25 -10.79
C ALA A 29 -9.53 14.95 -10.48
N TRP A 30 -10.21 14.38 -11.47
CA TRP A 30 -10.93 13.11 -11.33
C TRP A 30 -9.99 11.92 -11.30
N GLU A 31 -8.93 11.98 -12.11
CA GLU A 31 -7.90 10.96 -12.21
C GLU A 31 -7.02 11.00 -10.95
N ASP A 32 -6.65 12.20 -10.52
CA ASP A 32 -5.93 12.44 -9.26
C ASP A 32 -6.74 11.94 -8.04
N ALA A 33 -8.06 12.21 -8.00
CA ALA A 33 -8.93 11.71 -6.92
C ALA A 33 -9.05 10.18 -6.92
N ARG A 34 -9.20 9.57 -8.10
CA ARG A 34 -9.26 8.10 -8.23
C ARG A 34 -7.94 7.44 -7.86
N LEU A 35 -6.82 8.05 -8.22
CA LEU A 35 -5.48 7.56 -7.90
C LEU A 35 -5.19 7.71 -6.40
N ALA A 36 -5.59 8.83 -5.80
CA ALA A 36 -5.50 9.04 -4.36
C ALA A 36 -6.31 8.01 -3.57
N ASP A 37 -7.54 7.73 -3.99
CA ASP A 37 -8.41 6.70 -3.39
C ASP A 37 -7.76 5.29 -3.49
N ALA A 38 -7.25 4.93 -4.67
CA ALA A 38 -6.57 3.66 -4.88
C ALA A 38 -5.29 3.52 -4.04
N LEU A 39 -4.51 4.60 -3.89
CA LEU A 39 -3.32 4.64 -3.04
C LEU A 39 -3.70 4.48 -1.56
N SER A 40 -4.77 5.13 -1.11
CA SER A 40 -5.26 5.02 0.26
C SER A 40 -5.70 3.59 0.57
N ALA A 41 -6.47 2.96 -0.32
CA ALA A 41 -6.89 1.57 -0.18
C ALA A 41 -5.70 0.58 -0.18
N LEU A 42 -4.65 0.87 -0.96
CA LEU A 42 -3.42 0.08 -0.96
C LEU A 42 -2.65 0.21 0.36
N ILE A 43 -2.54 1.42 0.91
CA ILE A 43 -1.91 1.66 2.22
C ILE A 43 -2.66 0.89 3.30
N GLU A 44 -4.00 0.99 3.36
CA GLU A 44 -4.81 0.26 4.33
C GLU A 44 -4.62 -1.27 4.21
N ALA A 45 -4.59 -1.81 2.99
CA ALA A 45 -4.32 -3.23 2.78
C ALA A 45 -2.92 -3.63 3.24
N LEU A 46 -1.91 -2.80 2.98
CA LEU A 46 -0.54 -3.02 3.43
C LEU A 46 -0.40 -2.87 4.96
N GLU A 47 -1.17 -2.02 5.64
CA GLU A 47 -1.13 -1.95 7.12
C GLU A 47 -1.90 -3.12 7.75
N HIS A 48 -3.02 -3.52 7.15
CA HIS A 48 -3.83 -4.64 7.62
C HIS A 48 -3.10 -5.98 7.49
N ASP A 49 -2.35 -6.19 6.41
CA ASP A 49 -1.58 -7.43 6.22
C ASP A 49 -0.41 -7.57 7.21
N ASP A 50 0.24 -6.47 7.62
CA ASP A 50 1.27 -6.53 8.69
C ASP A 50 0.62 -6.91 10.03
N SER A 51 -0.58 -6.40 10.28
CA SER A 51 -1.37 -6.68 11.48
C SER A 51 -1.94 -8.10 11.52
N HIS A 52 -2.30 -8.66 10.36
CA HIS A 52 -2.89 -9.99 10.24
C HIS A 52 -1.84 -11.10 10.13
N ARG A 53 -0.55 -10.77 9.92
CA ARG A 53 0.51 -11.78 9.94
C ARG A 53 0.72 -12.22 11.39
N PRO A 54 0.23 -13.40 11.81
CA PRO A 54 0.32 -13.78 13.19
C PRO A 54 1.80 -14.00 13.51
N GLN A 55 2.22 -13.51 14.67
CA GLN A 55 3.49 -13.89 15.29
C GLN A 55 3.41 -15.36 15.69
N TYR A 56 3.41 -16.26 14.72
CA TYR A 56 3.84 -17.63 14.94
C TYR A 56 5.24 -17.78 14.36
N GLU A 57 6.05 -18.58 15.05
CA GLU A 57 7.51 -18.78 14.92
C GLU A 57 8.30 -17.92 15.94
N ALA A 58 8.92 -18.47 16.99
CA ALA A 58 9.20 -19.87 17.28
C ALA A 58 9.60 -20.09 18.76
N THR A 59 9.23 -21.29 19.24
CA THR A 59 9.82 -22.14 20.33
C THR A 59 9.93 -21.61 21.75
#